data_AF-A0A853L0Z0-F1
#
_entry.id   AF-A0A853L0Z0-F1
#
_cell.length_a   1.000
_cell.length_b   1.000
_cell.length_c   1.000
_cell.angle_alpha   90.00
_cell.angle_beta   90.00
_cell.angle_gamma   90.00
#
_symmetry.space_group_name_H-M   'P 1'
#
loop_
_entity.id
_entity.type
_entity.pdbx_description
1 polymer ?
#
loop_
_entity_poly.entity_id
_entity_poly.type
_entity_poly.pdbx_seq_one_letter_code
_entity_poly.pdbx_strand_id
1 'polypeptide(L)'
;MEESLITKMLDTFDLKALISVGAGALVTHMLHSWKSERAEKVTEVRCINAAVITAKNICEFSINLKKESFGPFYTKYSQQHEEIDKAFSRYYSKPGNVEITAHVNLLKINKLDPPIFYLRSLVYEHMSASPETISLVNFLADALETLNSSIDYLNDLALELSKIDKSNHQMAIEKYFGRVSNDGHSDTRYPDTIDQVLRALDATIFFSMKVCDELAKSSQNIVNSIYVRKPTAISVSFANEKREGLVPSDSEFPAWETK
;
A
#
# COMPACT_ATOMS: atom_id res chain seq x y z
N MET A 1 -2.63 46.11 -1.60
CA MET A 1 -2.94 44.68 -1.41
C MET A 1 -2.86 44.26 0.05
N GLU A 2 -1.91 44.78 0.84
CA GLU A 2 -1.87 44.59 2.31
C GLU A 2 -3.03 45.26 3.06
N GLU A 3 -3.49 46.45 2.63
CA GLU A 3 -4.62 47.14 3.26
C GLU A 3 -5.92 46.33 3.25
N SER A 4 -6.23 45.65 2.13
CA SER A 4 -7.41 44.78 1.99
C SER A 4 -7.37 43.55 2.91
N LEU A 5 -6.16 43.06 3.22
CA LEU A 5 -5.94 41.97 4.17
C LEU A 5 -6.15 42.43 5.61
N ILE A 6 -5.69 43.64 5.93
CA ILE A 6 -5.91 44.27 7.24
C ILE A 6 -7.40 44.54 7.45
N THR A 7 -8.16 44.99 6.43
CA THR A 7 -9.61 45.20 6.54
C THR A 7 -10.38 43.90 6.78
N LYS A 8 -10.05 42.82 6.07
CA LYS A 8 -10.68 41.50 6.30
C LYS A 8 -10.33 40.90 7.67
N MET A 9 -9.14 41.18 8.21
CA MET A 9 -8.76 40.80 9.58
C MET A 9 -9.46 41.66 10.64
N LEU A 10 -9.66 42.95 10.39
CA LEU A 10 -10.37 43.90 11.26
C LEU A 10 -11.89 43.65 11.34
N ASP A 11 -12.46 42.93 10.38
CA ASP A 11 -13.88 42.55 10.37
C ASP A 11 -14.13 41.13 10.93
N THR A 12 -13.11 40.25 10.98
CA THR A 12 -13.23 38.88 11.52
C THR A 12 -12.88 38.79 13.00
N PHE A 13 -11.94 39.62 13.47
CA PHE A 13 -11.75 39.90 14.89
C PHE A 13 -12.42 41.23 15.17
N ASP A 14 -13.16 41.35 16.27
CA ASP A 14 -13.72 42.62 16.76
C ASP A 14 -12.61 43.53 17.31
N LEU A 15 -11.55 43.70 16.52
CA LEU A 15 -10.31 44.39 16.82
C LEU A 15 -10.51 45.90 16.78
N LYS A 16 -11.62 46.38 16.19
CA LYS A 16 -12.05 47.79 16.25
C LYS A 16 -12.33 48.22 17.69
N ALA A 17 -12.73 47.31 18.58
CA ALA A 17 -12.92 47.57 20.00
C ALA A 17 -11.61 47.63 20.81
N LEU A 18 -10.50 47.07 20.28
CA LEU A 18 -9.22 46.96 21.00
C LEU A 18 -8.20 48.06 20.63
N ILE A 19 -8.51 48.91 19.65
CA ILE A 19 -7.59 49.93 19.11
C ILE A 19 -7.61 51.24 19.93
N SER A 20 -8.48 51.38 20.94
CA SER A 20 -8.46 52.55 21.84
C SER A 20 -7.40 52.42 22.94
N VAL A 21 -6.26 53.08 22.70
CA VAL A 21 -5.31 53.60 23.72
C VAL A 21 -4.58 52.52 24.55
N GLY A 22 -3.38 52.11 24.10
CA GLY A 22 -2.40 51.36 24.92
C GLY A 22 -2.16 49.88 24.54
N ALA A 23 -2.78 49.36 23.48
CA ALA A 23 -2.76 47.93 23.14
C ALA A 23 -1.74 47.50 22.05
N GLY A 24 -0.77 48.35 21.68
CA GLY A 24 0.15 48.06 20.55
C GLY A 24 0.96 46.77 20.71
N ALA A 25 1.43 46.46 21.93
CA ALA A 25 2.09 45.20 22.24
C ALA A 25 1.13 44.00 22.14
N LEU A 26 -0.10 44.12 22.66
CA LEU A 26 -1.12 43.06 22.61
C LEU A 26 -1.54 42.74 21.16
N VAL A 27 -1.77 43.76 20.33
CA VAL A 27 -2.07 43.59 18.90
C VAL A 27 -0.90 42.95 18.17
N THR A 28 0.34 43.35 18.49
CA THR A 28 1.54 42.74 17.90
C THR A 28 1.69 41.28 18.33
N HIS A 29 1.44 40.95 19.60
CA HIS A 29 1.44 39.59 20.11
C HIS A 29 0.35 38.73 19.44
N MET A 30 -0.87 39.25 19.26
CA MET A 30 -1.97 38.55 18.57
C MET A 30 -1.67 38.32 17.08
N LEU A 31 -1.09 39.32 16.39
CA LEU A 31 -0.68 39.16 15.00
C LEU A 31 0.47 38.15 14.86
N HIS A 32 1.40 38.15 15.82
CA HIS A 32 2.50 37.20 15.85
C HIS A 32 2.01 35.77 16.10
N SER A 33 1.14 35.56 17.09
CA SER A 33 0.56 34.25 17.38
C SER A 33 -0.23 33.71 16.19
N TRP A 34 -1.06 34.54 15.55
CA TRP A 34 -1.78 34.14 14.33
C TRP A 34 -0.85 33.79 13.16
N LYS A 35 0.21 34.58 12.94
CA LYS A 35 1.21 34.28 11.90
C LYS A 35 1.94 32.97 12.21
N SER A 36 2.27 32.72 13.48
CA SER A 36 2.89 31.46 13.93
C SER A 36 1.96 30.28 13.70
N GLU A 37 0.72 30.34 14.20
CA GLU A 37 -0.28 29.28 14.05
C GLU A 37 -0.54 28.96 12.58
N ARG A 38 -0.64 30.00 11.73
CA ARG A 38 -0.77 29.80 10.28
C ARG A 38 0.49 29.16 9.68
N ALA A 39 1.68 29.59 10.09
CA ALA A 39 2.94 29.03 9.57
C ALA A 39 3.08 27.55 9.96
N GLU A 40 2.68 27.18 11.16
CA GLU A 40 2.62 25.79 11.64
C GLU A 40 1.66 24.96 10.79
N LYS A 41 0.40 25.40 10.63
CA LYS A 41 -0.59 24.71 9.78
C LYS A 41 -0.15 24.56 8.32
N VAL A 42 0.50 25.59 7.76
CA VAL A 42 1.04 25.52 6.39
C VAL A 42 2.18 24.52 6.28
N THR A 43 3.04 24.45 7.30
CA THR A 43 4.14 23.47 7.37
C THR A 43 3.58 22.06 7.50
N GLU A 44 2.58 21.86 8.35
CA GLU A 44 1.89 20.58 8.52
C GLU A 44 1.25 20.09 7.22
N VAL A 45 0.54 20.95 6.48
CA VAL A 45 -0.03 20.59 5.16
C VAL A 45 1.07 20.17 4.17
N ARG A 46 2.25 20.79 4.22
CA ARG A 46 3.39 20.38 3.36
C ARG A 46 3.93 19.01 3.76
N CYS A 47 4.04 18.72 5.05
CA CYS A 47 4.44 17.40 5.54
C CYS A 47 3.40 16.33 5.15
N ILE A 48 2.11 16.62 5.29
CA ILE A 48 1.03 15.71 4.86
C ILE A 48 1.10 15.46 3.35
N ASN A 49 1.30 16.50 2.52
CA ASN A 49 1.46 16.33 1.08
C ASN A 49 2.66 15.44 0.73
N ALA A 50 3.80 15.59 1.43
CA ALA A 50 4.95 14.72 1.25
C ALA A 50 4.62 13.27 1.61
N ALA A 51 3.85 13.04 2.69
CA ALA A 51 3.41 11.71 3.08
C ALA A 51 2.43 11.08 2.08
N VAL A 52 1.46 11.86 1.55
CA VAL A 52 0.54 11.42 0.49
C VAL A 52 1.32 10.96 -0.75
N ILE A 53 2.30 11.75 -1.21
CA ILE A 53 3.12 11.38 -2.37
C ILE A 53 3.93 10.12 -2.08
N THR A 54 4.49 10.00 -0.88
CA THR A 54 5.29 8.84 -0.48
C THR A 54 4.43 7.56 -0.46
N ALA A 55 3.24 7.62 0.14
CA ALA A 55 2.28 6.52 0.15
C ALA A 55 1.80 6.15 -1.25
N LYS A 56 1.53 7.15 -2.11
CA LYS A 56 1.21 6.93 -3.53
C LYS A 56 2.31 6.17 -4.25
N ASN A 57 3.58 6.55 -4.05
CA ASN A 57 4.70 5.87 -4.71
C ASN A 57 4.80 4.40 -4.25
N ILE A 58 4.60 4.11 -2.96
CA ILE A 58 4.53 2.71 -2.46
C ILE A 58 3.42 1.94 -3.18
N CYS A 59 2.23 2.55 -3.33
CA CYS A 59 1.11 1.97 -4.06
C CYS A 59 1.48 1.67 -5.52
N GLU A 60 2.05 2.64 -6.24
CA GLU A 60 2.43 2.51 -7.64
C GLU A 60 3.51 1.44 -7.86
N PHE A 61 4.52 1.34 -6.99
CA PHE A 61 5.49 0.25 -7.07
C PHE A 61 4.85 -1.12 -6.91
N SER A 62 3.90 -1.24 -5.99
CA SER A 62 3.16 -2.49 -5.74
C SER A 62 2.25 -2.85 -6.91
N ILE A 63 1.53 -1.87 -7.48
CA ILE A 63 0.70 -2.05 -8.68
C ILE A 63 1.57 -2.47 -9.87
N ASN A 64 2.71 -1.83 -10.08
CA ASN A 64 3.61 -2.18 -11.18
C ASN A 64 4.16 -3.60 -11.02
N LEU A 65 4.53 -4.01 -9.81
CA LEU A 65 4.94 -5.39 -9.53
C LEU A 65 3.82 -6.38 -9.86
N LYS A 66 2.58 -6.07 -9.45
CA LYS A 66 1.40 -6.88 -9.75
C LYS A 66 1.13 -6.96 -11.24
N LYS A 67 1.15 -5.84 -11.96
CA LYS A 67 0.80 -5.74 -13.37
C LYS A 67 1.84 -6.37 -14.29
N GLU A 68 3.11 -6.02 -14.10
CA GLU A 68 4.16 -6.31 -15.07
C GLU A 68 4.81 -7.68 -14.84
N SER A 69 4.85 -8.17 -13.60
CA SER A 69 5.61 -9.38 -13.26
C SER A 69 4.73 -10.46 -12.61
N PHE A 70 4.15 -10.16 -11.46
CA PHE A 70 3.53 -11.21 -10.64
C PHE A 70 2.17 -11.67 -11.16
N GLY A 71 1.34 -10.76 -11.66
CA GLY A 71 0.01 -11.07 -12.22
C GLY A 71 0.09 -12.04 -13.40
N PRO A 72 0.88 -11.76 -14.45
CA PRO A 72 1.05 -12.69 -15.57
C PRO A 72 1.63 -14.05 -15.14
N PHE A 73 2.52 -14.07 -14.15
CA PHE A 73 3.04 -15.30 -13.55
C PHE A 73 1.93 -16.09 -12.85
N TYR A 74 1.18 -15.45 -11.95
CA TYR A 74 0.08 -16.04 -11.19
C TYR A 74 -0.99 -16.61 -12.12
N THR A 75 -1.44 -15.84 -13.13
CA THR A 75 -2.45 -16.31 -14.09
C THR A 75 -2.00 -17.59 -14.81
N LYS A 76 -0.76 -17.62 -15.33
CA LYS A 76 -0.22 -18.81 -15.99
C LYS A 76 -0.04 -19.98 -15.04
N TYR A 77 0.35 -19.71 -13.80
CA TYR A 77 0.48 -20.72 -12.76
C TYR A 77 -0.89 -21.34 -12.43
N SER A 78 -1.91 -20.53 -12.14
CA SER A 78 -3.26 -21.01 -11.80
C SER A 78 -3.92 -21.78 -12.94
N GLN A 79 -3.75 -21.33 -14.20
CA GLN A 79 -4.24 -22.05 -15.38
C GLN A 79 -3.62 -23.45 -15.49
N GLN A 80 -2.29 -23.54 -15.37
CA GLN A 80 -1.62 -24.83 -15.39
C GLN A 80 -1.97 -25.71 -14.18
N HIS A 81 -2.11 -25.11 -13.00
CA HIS A 81 -2.51 -25.84 -11.78
C HIS A 81 -3.86 -26.53 -11.99
N GLU A 82 -4.84 -25.84 -12.58
CA GLU A 82 -6.16 -26.40 -12.91
C GLU A 82 -6.11 -27.47 -14.02
N GLU A 83 -5.28 -27.28 -15.06
CA GLU A 83 -5.09 -28.26 -16.13
C GLU A 83 -4.46 -29.56 -15.60
N ILE A 84 -3.46 -29.42 -14.73
CA ILE A 84 -2.79 -30.53 -14.06
C ILE A 84 -3.77 -31.24 -13.12
N ASP A 85 -4.61 -30.51 -12.37
CA ASP A 85 -5.68 -31.09 -11.55
C ASP A 85 -6.62 -32.00 -12.36
N LYS A 86 -7.04 -31.52 -13.54
CA LYS A 86 -7.89 -32.29 -14.45
C LYS A 86 -7.16 -33.50 -15.02
N ALA A 87 -5.88 -33.37 -15.36
CA ALA A 87 -5.07 -34.48 -15.87
C ALA A 87 -4.90 -35.60 -14.84
N PHE A 88 -4.58 -35.26 -13.59
CA PHE A 88 -4.48 -36.22 -12.49
C PHE A 88 -5.83 -36.86 -12.15
N SER A 89 -6.91 -36.09 -12.14
CA SER A 89 -8.26 -36.65 -11.92
C SER A 89 -8.64 -37.70 -12.96
N ARG A 90 -8.23 -37.51 -14.23
CA ARG A 90 -8.43 -38.49 -15.31
C ARG A 90 -7.55 -39.72 -15.13
N TYR A 91 -6.28 -39.53 -14.73
CA TYR A 91 -5.34 -40.62 -14.45
C TYR A 91 -5.88 -41.58 -13.36
N TYR A 92 -6.39 -41.03 -12.25
CA TYR A 92 -6.98 -41.84 -11.17
C TYR A 92 -8.30 -42.51 -11.57
N SER A 93 -9.09 -41.90 -12.47
CA SER A 93 -10.39 -42.43 -12.89
C SER A 93 -10.29 -43.52 -13.96
N LYS A 94 -9.25 -43.50 -14.80
CA LYS A 94 -8.94 -44.53 -15.80
C LYS A 94 -7.41 -44.67 -15.91
N PRO A 95 -6.81 -45.61 -15.19
CA PRO A 95 -5.38 -45.86 -15.27
C PRO A 95 -4.99 -46.23 -16.71
N GLY A 96 -4.18 -45.38 -17.33
CA GLY A 96 -3.64 -45.52 -18.68
C GLY A 96 -2.51 -44.50 -18.87
N ASN A 97 -1.76 -44.59 -19.99
CA ASN A 97 -0.66 -43.69 -20.34
C ASN A 97 -1.14 -42.23 -20.58
N VAL A 98 -1.59 -41.55 -19.53
CA VAL A 98 -1.83 -40.12 -19.54
C VAL A 98 -0.48 -39.44 -19.33
N GLU A 99 0.09 -38.92 -20.40
CA GLU A 99 1.28 -38.09 -20.32
C GLU A 99 0.90 -36.74 -19.70
N ILE A 100 1.45 -36.44 -18.52
CA ILE A 100 1.25 -35.16 -17.84
C ILE A 100 2.44 -34.27 -18.17
N THR A 101 2.19 -33.22 -18.97
CA THR A 101 3.20 -32.19 -19.28
C THR A 101 2.90 -30.95 -18.46
N ALA A 102 3.92 -30.40 -17.80
CA ALA A 102 3.83 -29.14 -17.08
C ALA A 102 4.98 -28.20 -17.47
N HIS A 103 4.72 -26.90 -17.41
CA HIS A 103 5.74 -25.86 -17.56
C HIS A 103 6.00 -25.20 -16.22
N VAL A 104 7.07 -25.67 -15.58
CA VAL A 104 7.59 -25.11 -14.33
C VAL A 104 8.27 -23.78 -14.62
N ASN A 105 7.66 -22.68 -14.16
CA ASN A 105 8.21 -21.33 -14.29
C ASN A 105 8.82 -20.90 -12.95
N LEU A 106 10.15 -20.89 -12.87
CA LEU A 106 10.90 -20.50 -11.67
C LEU A 106 11.28 -19.03 -11.74
N LEU A 107 10.29 -18.16 -11.94
CA LEU A 107 10.50 -16.72 -12.03
C LEU A 107 11.07 -16.19 -10.72
N LYS A 108 12.21 -15.51 -10.79
CA LYS A 108 12.75 -14.75 -9.66
C LYS A 108 12.07 -13.39 -9.59
N ILE A 109 11.46 -13.09 -8.45
CA ILE A 109 10.76 -11.82 -8.21
C ILE A 109 11.64 -10.92 -7.37
N ASN A 110 11.76 -9.65 -7.77
CA ASN A 110 12.49 -8.66 -6.99
C ASN A 110 11.63 -8.14 -5.85
N LYS A 111 12.27 -7.97 -4.69
CA LYS A 111 11.68 -7.28 -3.55
C LYS A 111 11.40 -5.81 -3.85
N LEU A 112 10.44 -5.26 -3.14
CA LEU A 112 10.18 -3.83 -3.13
C LEU A 112 10.93 -3.18 -1.97
N ASP A 113 11.67 -2.11 -2.23
CA ASP A 113 12.29 -1.29 -1.19
C ASP A 113 11.80 0.16 -1.30
N PRO A 114 10.50 0.41 -1.10
CA PRO A 114 9.97 1.75 -1.17
C PRO A 114 10.20 2.47 0.17
N PRO A 115 10.12 3.82 0.20
CA PRO A 115 10.54 4.63 1.36
C PRO A 115 9.55 4.61 2.55
N ILE A 116 9.25 3.42 3.10
CA ILE A 116 8.31 3.21 4.21
C ILE A 116 8.81 3.85 5.52
N PHE A 117 10.13 3.82 5.76
CA PHE A 117 10.72 4.48 6.94
C PHE A 117 10.55 6.00 6.89
N TYR A 118 10.70 6.59 5.71
CA TYR A 118 10.48 8.01 5.52
C TYR A 118 9.00 8.37 5.72
N LEU A 119 8.07 7.55 5.22
CA LEU A 119 6.64 7.73 5.49
C LEU A 119 6.33 7.68 6.99
N ARG A 120 6.89 6.70 7.72
CA ARG A 120 6.74 6.59 9.18
C ARG A 120 7.26 7.83 9.90
N SER A 121 8.47 8.31 9.57
CA SER A 121 9.03 9.53 10.16
C SER A 121 8.14 10.76 9.91
N LEU A 122 7.65 10.94 8.66
CA LEU A 122 6.70 12.01 8.35
C LEU A 122 5.46 11.97 9.24
N VAL A 123 4.87 10.78 9.42
CA VAL A 123 3.61 10.59 10.16
C VAL A 123 3.80 10.67 11.67
N TYR A 124 4.88 10.14 12.22
CA TYR A 124 5.10 10.08 13.67
C TYR A 124 5.76 11.33 14.24
N GLU A 125 6.60 12.02 13.46
CA GLU A 125 7.48 13.07 13.98
C GLU A 125 7.15 14.46 13.42
N HIS A 126 6.50 14.53 12.25
CA HIS A 126 6.40 15.79 11.49
C HIS A 126 4.97 16.28 11.25
N MET A 127 3.95 15.58 11.75
CA MET A 127 2.55 16.01 11.66
C MET A 127 1.72 15.52 12.85
N SER A 128 0.57 16.16 13.08
CA SER A 128 -0.40 15.74 14.09
C SER A 128 -1.28 14.61 13.54
N ALA A 129 -0.70 13.41 13.38
CA ALA A 129 -1.40 12.27 12.80
C ALA A 129 -2.51 11.73 13.71
N SER A 130 -3.66 11.37 13.12
CA SER A 130 -4.73 10.67 13.85
C SER A 130 -4.27 9.24 14.23
N PRO A 131 -4.84 8.65 15.31
CA PRO A 131 -4.58 7.25 15.64
C PRO A 131 -4.86 6.29 14.46
N GLU A 132 -5.88 6.61 13.66
CA GLU A 132 -6.22 5.88 12.43
C GLU A 132 -5.10 5.98 11.39
N THR A 133 -4.57 7.17 11.12
CA THR A 133 -3.43 7.37 10.21
C THR A 133 -2.22 6.54 10.66
N ILE A 134 -1.90 6.57 11.97
CA ILE A 134 -0.79 5.83 12.56
C ILE A 134 -0.99 4.31 12.37
N SER A 135 -2.21 3.83 12.62
CA SER A 135 -2.59 2.42 12.45
C SER A 135 -2.44 1.99 10.98
N LEU A 136 -2.96 2.76 10.03
CA LEU A 136 -2.86 2.48 8.60
C LEU A 136 -1.41 2.41 8.10
N VAL A 137 -0.54 3.30 8.59
CA VAL A 137 0.90 3.27 8.25
C VAL A 137 1.59 2.03 8.81
N ASN A 138 1.18 1.55 9.99
CA ASN A 138 1.69 0.29 10.54
C ASN A 138 1.22 -0.90 9.72
N PHE A 139 -0.07 -0.99 9.40
CA PHE A 139 -0.59 -2.05 8.53
C PHE A 139 0.09 -2.07 7.16
N LEU A 140 0.35 -0.90 6.57
CA LEU A 140 1.08 -0.80 5.32
C LEU A 140 2.51 -1.35 5.44
N ALA A 141 3.20 -1.00 6.52
CA ALA A 141 4.56 -1.47 6.74
C ALA A 141 4.63 -2.97 6.99
N ASP A 142 3.71 -3.52 7.78
CA ASP A 142 3.62 -4.96 8.05
C ASP A 142 3.25 -5.73 6.77
N ALA A 143 2.35 -5.20 5.94
CA ALA A 143 2.00 -5.77 4.64
C ALA A 143 3.21 -5.81 3.70
N LEU A 144 4.00 -4.73 3.66
CA LEU A 144 5.21 -4.65 2.84
C LEU A 144 6.31 -5.60 3.33
N GLU A 145 6.51 -5.72 4.64
CA GLU A 145 7.44 -6.69 5.23
C GLU A 145 7.00 -8.13 4.93
N THR A 146 5.70 -8.41 5.06
CA THR A 146 5.11 -9.71 4.71
C THR A 146 5.31 -10.02 3.23
N LEU A 147 5.09 -9.04 2.34
CA LEU A 147 5.29 -9.18 0.91
C LEU A 147 6.75 -9.55 0.59
N ASN A 148 7.70 -8.78 1.12
CA ASN A 148 9.12 -9.01 0.88
C ASN A 148 9.60 -10.35 1.43
N SER A 149 9.14 -10.74 2.61
CA SER A 149 9.46 -12.04 3.21
C SER A 149 8.88 -13.19 2.40
N SER A 150 7.66 -13.03 1.88
CA SER A 150 7.02 -14.03 1.03
C SER A 150 7.71 -14.16 -0.33
N ILE A 151 8.18 -13.05 -0.91
CA ILE A 151 8.99 -13.04 -2.13
C ILE A 151 10.32 -13.75 -1.91
N ASP A 152 11.02 -13.46 -0.82
CA ASP A 152 12.29 -14.13 -0.49
C ASP A 152 12.07 -15.63 -0.35
N TYR A 153 11.04 -16.05 0.40
CA TYR A 153 10.74 -17.46 0.57
C TYR A 153 10.33 -18.15 -0.74
N LEU A 154 9.54 -17.49 -1.59
CA LEU A 154 9.18 -18.01 -2.91
C LEU A 154 10.43 -18.20 -3.80
N ASN A 155 11.34 -17.23 -3.79
CA ASN A 155 12.59 -17.30 -4.54
C ASN A 155 13.49 -18.44 -4.04
N ASP A 156 13.54 -18.68 -2.71
CA ASP A 156 14.29 -19.78 -2.11
C ASP A 156 13.70 -21.14 -2.51
N LEU A 157 12.37 -21.28 -2.49
CA LEU A 157 11.70 -22.49 -2.95
C LEU A 157 11.89 -22.70 -4.47
N ALA A 158 11.87 -21.64 -5.27
CA ALA A 158 12.18 -21.73 -6.70
C ALA A 158 13.62 -22.23 -6.94
N LEU A 159 14.57 -21.77 -6.11
CA LEU A 159 15.95 -22.27 -6.15
C LEU A 159 16.04 -23.74 -5.70
N GLU A 160 15.28 -24.16 -4.67
CA GLU A 160 15.15 -25.56 -4.26
C GLU A 160 14.67 -26.43 -5.43
N LEU A 161 13.60 -26.01 -6.10
CA LEU A 161 13.03 -26.71 -7.25
C LEU A 161 14.00 -26.80 -8.43
N SER A 162 14.77 -25.73 -8.69
CA SER A 162 15.77 -25.71 -9.77
C SER A 162 16.90 -26.73 -9.61
N LYS A 163 17.12 -27.22 -8.38
CA LYS A 163 18.16 -28.20 -8.02
C LYS A 163 17.67 -29.65 -8.10
N ILE A 164 16.37 -29.88 -8.33
CA ILE A 164 15.85 -31.23 -8.51
C ILE A 164 16.44 -31.81 -9.80
N ASP A 165 16.92 -33.05 -9.73
CA ASP A 165 17.48 -33.74 -10.89
C ASP A 165 16.45 -33.80 -12.02
N LYS A 166 16.89 -33.55 -13.26
CA LYS A 166 16.07 -33.67 -14.46
C LYS A 166 15.57 -35.11 -14.67
N SER A 167 16.19 -36.11 -14.06
CA SER A 167 15.64 -37.47 -14.07
C SER A 167 14.38 -37.63 -13.19
N ASN A 168 14.08 -36.66 -12.31
CA ASN A 168 12.97 -36.71 -11.36
C ASN A 168 11.94 -35.59 -11.60
N HIS A 169 11.45 -35.50 -12.83
CA HIS A 169 10.43 -34.53 -13.22
C HIS A 169 9.12 -34.68 -12.44
N GLN A 170 8.75 -35.89 -12.02
CA GLN A 170 7.55 -36.13 -11.23
C GLN A 170 7.60 -35.36 -9.90
N MET A 171 8.69 -35.52 -9.14
CA MET A 171 8.87 -34.81 -7.87
C MET A 171 8.86 -33.28 -8.04
N ALA A 172 9.43 -32.77 -9.14
CA ALA A 172 9.41 -31.34 -9.43
C ALA A 172 7.99 -30.82 -9.66
N ILE A 173 7.16 -31.55 -10.42
CA ILE A 173 5.76 -31.20 -10.66
C ILE A 173 4.95 -31.29 -9.35
N GLU A 174 5.15 -32.35 -8.57
CA GLU A 174 4.46 -32.55 -7.30
C GLU A 174 4.72 -31.42 -6.32
N LYS A 175 5.99 -31.04 -6.11
CA LYS A 175 6.35 -29.93 -5.23
C LYS A 175 5.89 -28.57 -5.78
N TYR A 176 6.02 -28.33 -7.07
CA TYR A 176 5.66 -27.04 -7.68
C TYR A 176 4.16 -26.76 -7.59
N PHE A 177 3.29 -27.78 -7.73
CA PHE A 177 1.84 -27.62 -7.65
C PHE A 177 1.22 -28.09 -6.33
N GLY A 178 2.03 -28.53 -5.36
CA GLY A 178 1.55 -29.01 -4.06
C GLY A 178 0.75 -30.30 -4.10
N ARG A 179 1.21 -31.28 -4.88
CA ARG A 179 0.53 -32.57 -5.04
C ARG A 179 1.04 -33.61 -4.05
N VAL A 180 0.17 -34.60 -3.84
CA VAL A 180 0.50 -35.79 -3.06
C VAL A 180 1.46 -36.66 -3.89
N SER A 181 2.65 -36.90 -3.37
CA SER A 181 3.64 -37.81 -3.93
C SER A 181 3.25 -39.27 -3.73
N ASN A 182 3.94 -40.18 -4.40
CA ASN A 182 3.65 -41.62 -4.35
C ASN A 182 3.75 -42.24 -2.94
N ASP A 183 4.46 -41.58 -2.01
CA ASP A 183 4.60 -41.97 -0.60
C ASP A 183 3.50 -41.39 0.31
N GLY A 184 2.54 -40.65 -0.26
CA GLY A 184 1.38 -40.09 0.46
C GLY A 184 1.64 -38.75 1.14
N HIS A 185 2.82 -38.15 0.97
CA HIS A 185 3.13 -36.80 1.47
C HIS A 185 2.78 -35.73 0.44
N SER A 186 2.48 -34.51 0.87
CA SER A 186 2.25 -33.37 -0.03
C SER A 186 3.00 -32.16 0.49
N ASP A 187 3.73 -31.48 -0.39
CA ASP A 187 4.45 -30.25 -0.08
C ASP A 187 3.76 -29.05 -0.73
N THR A 188 2.89 -28.37 0.02
CA THR A 188 2.13 -27.21 -0.46
C THR A 188 2.88 -25.89 -0.32
N ARG A 189 4.14 -25.90 0.16
CA ARG A 189 4.89 -24.68 0.48
C ARG A 189 4.97 -23.72 -0.73
N TYR A 190 5.18 -24.24 -1.94
CA TYR A 190 5.26 -23.41 -3.14
C TYR A 190 3.92 -22.75 -3.51
N PRO A 191 2.81 -23.48 -3.75
CA PRO A 191 1.50 -22.87 -4.02
C PRO A 191 1.05 -21.92 -2.91
N ASP A 192 1.18 -22.33 -1.65
CA ASP A 192 0.73 -21.51 -0.51
C ASP A 192 1.49 -20.18 -0.45
N THR A 193 2.78 -20.20 -0.80
CA THR A 193 3.61 -18.98 -0.84
C THR A 193 3.25 -18.09 -2.02
N ILE A 194 2.90 -18.64 -3.18
CA ILE A 194 2.39 -17.84 -4.31
C ILE A 194 1.14 -17.08 -3.88
N ASP A 195 0.17 -17.75 -3.26
CA ASP A 195 -1.05 -17.10 -2.80
C ASP A 195 -0.75 -16.07 -1.70
N GLN A 196 0.23 -16.35 -0.84
CA GLN A 196 0.67 -15.40 0.18
C GLN A 196 1.28 -14.14 -0.42
N VAL A 197 2.10 -14.26 -1.47
CA VAL A 197 2.63 -13.10 -2.20
C VAL A 197 1.49 -12.27 -2.79
N LEU A 198 0.48 -12.90 -3.40
CA LEU A 198 -0.67 -12.18 -3.94
C LEU A 198 -1.41 -11.39 -2.87
N ARG A 199 -1.76 -12.05 -1.75
CA ARG A 199 -2.47 -11.42 -0.63
C ARG A 199 -1.68 -10.27 0.00
N ALA A 200 -0.37 -10.45 0.18
CA ALA A 200 0.48 -9.40 0.75
C ALA A 200 0.66 -8.22 -0.21
N LEU A 201 0.71 -8.50 -1.52
CA LEU A 201 0.76 -7.46 -2.55
C LEU A 201 -0.54 -6.65 -2.57
N ASP A 202 -1.69 -7.32 -2.51
CA ASP A 202 -2.99 -6.69 -2.42
C ASP A 202 -3.12 -5.87 -1.13
N ALA A 203 -2.71 -6.39 0.02
CA ALA A 203 -2.69 -5.65 1.28
C ALA A 203 -1.83 -4.38 1.19
N THR A 204 -0.67 -4.45 0.54
CA THR A 204 0.23 -3.29 0.37
C THR A 204 -0.42 -2.21 -0.50
N ILE A 205 -1.05 -2.59 -1.62
CA ILE A 205 -1.82 -1.67 -2.47
C ILE A 205 -2.98 -1.06 -1.68
N PHE A 206 -3.72 -1.89 -0.96
CA PHE A 206 -4.87 -1.47 -0.19
C PHE A 206 -4.53 -0.43 0.88
N PHE A 207 -3.60 -0.76 1.79
CA PHE A 207 -3.27 0.13 2.90
C PHE A 207 -2.58 1.41 2.44
N SER A 208 -1.77 1.37 1.38
CA SER A 208 -1.16 2.59 0.82
C SER A 208 -2.20 3.55 0.24
N MET A 209 -3.27 3.02 -0.38
CA MET A 209 -4.41 3.84 -0.81
C MET A 209 -5.18 4.43 0.38
N LYS A 210 -5.46 3.64 1.42
CA LYS A 210 -6.16 4.14 2.61
C LYS A 210 -5.35 5.22 3.34
N VAL A 211 -4.03 5.07 3.43
CA VAL A 211 -3.14 6.13 3.94
C VAL A 211 -3.27 7.41 3.10
N CYS A 212 -3.27 7.30 1.76
CA CYS A 212 -3.46 8.47 0.90
C CYS A 212 -4.80 9.16 1.17
N ASP A 213 -5.89 8.39 1.25
CA ASP A 213 -7.24 8.92 1.48
C ASP A 213 -7.34 9.63 2.84
N GLU A 214 -6.81 9.02 3.90
CA GLU A 214 -6.88 9.57 5.25
C GLU A 214 -6.03 10.84 5.41
N LEU A 215 -4.81 10.84 4.87
CA LEU A 215 -3.95 12.02 4.85
C LEU A 215 -4.55 13.16 4.00
N ALA A 216 -5.17 12.84 2.86
CA ALA A 216 -5.86 13.83 2.04
C ALA A 216 -7.00 14.50 2.81
N LYS A 217 -7.84 13.72 3.52
CA LYS A 217 -8.90 14.27 4.40
C LYS A 217 -8.31 15.17 5.48
N SER A 218 -7.25 14.72 6.15
CA SER A 218 -6.58 15.50 7.22
C SER A 218 -6.06 16.84 6.69
N SER A 219 -5.33 16.85 5.57
CA SER A 219 -4.84 18.10 4.96
C SER A 219 -5.98 19.04 4.56
N GLN A 220 -7.10 18.51 4.05
CA GLN A 220 -8.26 19.31 3.66
C GLN A 220 -8.92 19.96 4.87
N ASN A 221 -8.99 19.27 6.02
CA ASN A 221 -9.51 19.82 7.26
C ASN A 221 -8.65 20.99 7.76
N ILE A 222 -7.32 20.85 7.73
CA ILE A 222 -6.40 21.92 8.11
C ILE A 222 -6.54 23.12 7.16
N VAL A 223 -6.57 22.88 5.85
CA VAL A 223 -6.79 23.92 4.83
C VAL A 223 -8.10 24.67 5.05
N ASN A 224 -9.17 23.96 5.42
CA ASN A 224 -10.47 24.55 5.70
C ASN A 224 -10.46 25.44 6.96
N SER A 225 -9.60 25.13 7.95
CA SER A 225 -9.42 25.96 9.14
C SER A 225 -8.66 27.28 8.90
N ILE A 226 -7.98 27.43 7.75
CA ILE A 226 -7.19 28.62 7.42
C ILE A 226 -8.04 29.61 6.63
N TYR A 227 -8.31 30.79 7.19
CA TYR A 227 -9.16 31.79 6.51
C TYR A 227 -8.47 32.51 5.35
N VAL A 228 -7.14 32.67 5.40
CA VAL A 228 -6.39 33.54 4.47
C VAL A 228 -5.14 32.84 3.95
N ARG A 229 -4.91 32.95 2.64
CA ARG A 229 -3.76 32.34 1.94
C ARG A 229 -3.65 30.85 2.27
N LYS A 230 -4.73 30.12 1.99
CA LYS A 230 -4.83 28.67 2.17
C LYS A 230 -3.70 27.96 1.39
N PRO A 231 -2.99 27.00 2.01
CA PRO A 231 -2.07 26.14 1.27
C PRO A 231 -2.86 25.15 0.40
N THR A 232 -2.19 24.51 -0.55
CA THR A 232 -2.78 23.50 -1.42
C THR A 232 -2.71 22.13 -0.75
N ALA A 233 -3.86 21.49 -0.55
CA ALA A 233 -3.95 20.07 -0.22
C ALA A 233 -3.90 19.23 -1.50
N ILE A 234 -3.20 18.10 -1.46
CA ILE A 234 -3.13 17.15 -2.58
C ILE A 234 -4.09 15.99 -2.30
N SER A 235 -4.81 15.57 -3.32
CA SER A 235 -5.59 14.32 -3.33
C SER A 235 -5.08 13.45 -4.47
N VAL A 236 -5.03 12.15 -4.23
CA VAL A 236 -4.64 11.15 -5.24
C VAL A 236 -5.89 10.38 -5.64
N SER A 237 -5.95 9.93 -6.90
CA SER A 237 -7.02 9.08 -7.40
C SER A 237 -6.43 7.84 -8.05
N PHE A 238 -6.98 6.68 -7.72
CA PHE A 238 -6.62 5.37 -8.27
C PHE A 238 -7.73 4.81 -9.18
N ALA A 239 -8.50 5.70 -9.82
CA ALA A 239 -9.68 5.30 -10.59
C ALA A 239 -9.33 4.46 -11.83
N ASN A 240 -8.17 4.66 -12.44
CA ASN A 240 -7.75 3.90 -13.61
C ASN A 240 -7.37 2.47 -13.19
N GLU A 241 -6.61 2.35 -12.12
CA GLU A 241 -6.11 1.12 -11.54
C GLU A 241 -7.25 0.25 -11.00
N LYS A 242 -8.28 0.89 -10.42
CA LYS A 242 -9.55 0.23 -10.08
C LYS A 242 -10.28 -0.30 -11.31
N ARG A 243 -10.36 0.46 -12.40
CA ARG A 243 -10.99 0.00 -13.66
C ARG A 243 -10.22 -1.16 -14.30
N GLU A 244 -8.91 -1.20 -14.13
CA GLU A 244 -8.04 -2.28 -14.60
C GLU A 244 -8.07 -3.52 -13.67
N GLY A 245 -8.79 -3.48 -12.54
CA GLY A 245 -8.84 -4.58 -11.57
C GLY A 245 -7.52 -4.82 -10.83
N LEU A 246 -6.63 -3.82 -10.79
CA LEU A 246 -5.33 -3.92 -10.15
C LEU A 246 -5.40 -3.66 -8.64
N VAL A 247 -6.44 -2.96 -8.20
CA VAL A 247 -6.69 -2.59 -6.80
C VAL A 247 -7.66 -3.59 -6.18
N PRO A 248 -7.35 -4.13 -4.99
CA PRO A 248 -8.27 -5.02 -4.27
C PRO A 248 -9.51 -4.30 -3.77
N SER A 249 -10.59 -5.04 -3.54
CA SER A 249 -11.84 -4.49 -3.01
C SER A 249 -11.77 -4.28 -1.49
N ASP A 250 -12.53 -3.31 -0.98
CA ASP A 250 -12.65 -3.07 0.48
C ASP A 250 -13.17 -4.32 1.22
N SER A 251 -14.00 -5.15 0.57
CA SER A 251 -14.53 -6.40 1.12
C SER A 251 -13.48 -7.48 1.39
N GLU A 252 -12.31 -7.41 0.76
CA GLU A 252 -11.22 -8.36 0.99
C GLU A 252 -10.50 -8.11 2.32
N PHE A 253 -10.72 -6.94 2.92
CA PHE A 253 -10.13 -6.55 4.19
C PHE A 253 -11.25 -6.08 5.13
N PRO A 254 -12.08 -6.96 5.71
CA PRO A 254 -13.15 -6.52 6.62
C PRO A 254 -12.62 -6.15 8.02
N ALA A 255 -11.45 -6.67 8.41
CA ALA A 255 -10.96 -6.60 9.78
C ALA A 255 -10.28 -5.27 10.16
N TRP A 256 -9.96 -4.38 9.20
CA TRP A 256 -9.32 -3.09 9.47
C TRP A 256 -10.30 -1.92 9.59
N GLU A 257 -11.58 -2.12 9.24
CA GLU A 257 -12.63 -1.12 9.50
C GLU A 257 -12.90 -1.05 11.01
N THR A 258 -11.99 -0.38 11.73
CA THR A 258 -12.19 -0.02 13.13
C THR A 258 -13.40 0.92 13.19
N LYS A 259 -14.48 0.47 13.86
CA LYS A 259 -15.62 1.31 14.24
C LYS A 259 -15.26 2.27 15.37
#